data_AF-A0A0E9MZZ8-F1
#
_entry.id   AF-A0A0E9MZZ8-F1
#
_cell.length_a   1.000
_cell.length_b   1.000
_cell.length_c   1.000
_cell.angle_alpha   90.00
_cell.angle_beta   90.00
_cell.angle_gamma   90.00
#
_symmetry.space_group_name_H-M   'P 1'
#
loop_
_entity.id
_entity.type
_entity.pdbx_description
1 polymer ?
#
loop_
_entity_poly.entity_id
_entity_poly.type
_entity_poly.pdbx_seq_one_letter_code
_entity_poly.pdbx_strand_id
1 'polypeptide(L)'
;MGLYWITIVDASGRKMEGARAITSDDLDFVFNHFLNKAAATMGSREQIRYYDCMMISRNSPKWKEYQQQQAQRRGPGKYRPMRG
;
A
#
# COMPACT_ATOMS: atom_id res chain seq x y z
N MET A 1 -9.99 -6.38 5.25
CA MET A 1 -8.94 -6.13 4.22
C MET A 1 -9.26 -4.84 3.49
N GLY A 2 -8.67 -3.76 3.99
CA GLY A 2 -8.68 -2.45 3.35
C GLY A 2 -7.45 -2.24 2.46
N LEU A 3 -7.61 -1.43 1.42
CA LEU A 3 -6.50 -0.86 0.67
C LEU A 3 -6.23 0.51 1.25
N TYR A 4 -5.00 0.76 1.64
CA TYR A 4 -4.59 2.03 2.24
C TYR A 4 -3.63 2.74 1.30
N TRP A 5 -3.81 4.05 1.14
CA TRP A 5 -2.83 4.91 0.50
C TRP A 5 -1.94 5.50 1.59
N ILE A 6 -0.65 5.30 1.45
CA ILE A 6 0.36 5.72 2.41
C ILE A 6 1.21 6.80 1.76
N THR A 7 1.42 7.88 2.49
CA THR A 7 2.29 8.99 2.09
C THR A 7 3.32 9.23 3.19
N ILE A 8 4.59 9.29 2.80
CA ILE A 8 5.73 9.48 3.71
C ILE A 8 6.59 10.58 3.14
N VAL A 9 6.92 11.58 3.97
CA VAL A 9 7.87 12.63 3.62
C VAL A 9 9.06 12.48 4.54
N ASP A 10 10.25 12.33 3.97
CA ASP A 10 11.48 12.26 4.75
C ASP A 10 12.00 13.65 5.15
N ALA A 11 13.04 13.69 5.99
CA ALA A 11 13.65 14.92 6.50
C ALA A 11 14.26 15.78 5.38
N SER A 12 14.61 15.20 4.23
CA SER A 12 15.07 15.93 3.04
C SER A 12 13.93 16.54 2.23
N GLY A 13 12.67 16.23 2.57
CA GLY A 13 11.48 16.68 1.86
C GLY A 13 11.06 15.77 0.70
N ARG A 14 11.76 14.64 0.49
CA ARG A 14 11.38 13.69 -0.56
C ARG A 14 10.12 12.94 -0.13
N LYS A 15 9.17 12.86 -1.07
CA LYS A 15 7.86 12.23 -0.89
C LYS A 15 7.85 10.83 -1.49
N MET A 16 7.39 9.84 -0.71
CA MET A 16 7.14 8.48 -1.15
C MET A 16 5.68 8.13 -0.92
N GLU A 17 5.02 7.62 -1.96
CA GLU A 17 3.59 7.30 -1.92
C GLU A 17 3.32 5.93 -2.50
N GLY A 18 2.30 5.25 -1.98
CA GLY A 18 1.87 3.98 -2.55
C GLY A 18 0.62 3.41 -1.90
N ALA A 19 0.00 2.47 -2.60
CA ALA A 19 -1.14 1.72 -2.10
C ALA A 19 -0.70 0.36 -1.55
N ARG A 20 -1.21 -0.04 -0.40
CA ARG A 20 -0.98 -1.37 0.17
C ARG A 20 -2.24 -1.94 0.81
N ALA A 21 -2.55 -3.20 0.52
CA ALA A 21 -3.61 -3.90 1.22
C ALA A 21 -3.10 -4.44 2.56
N ILE A 22 -3.88 -4.24 3.61
CA ILE A 22 -3.64 -4.82 4.93
C ILE A 22 -4.91 -5.56 5.38
N THR A 23 -4.75 -6.68 6.08
CA THR A 23 -5.87 -7.51 6.54
C THR A 23 -6.61 -6.93 7.73
N SER A 24 -5.96 -6.06 8.51
CA SER A 24 -6.55 -5.33 9.63
C SER A 24 -7.36 -4.12 9.17
N ASP A 25 -8.46 -3.88 9.86
CA ASP A 25 -9.26 -2.67 9.70
C ASP A 25 -8.99 -1.64 10.82
N ASP A 26 -8.06 -1.96 11.74
CA ASP A 26 -7.58 -1.07 12.82
C ASP A 26 -6.54 -0.07 12.27
N LEU A 27 -6.92 1.22 12.28
CA LEU A 27 -6.09 2.32 11.78
C LEU A 27 -4.81 2.52 12.59
N ASP A 28 -4.84 2.33 13.90
CA ASP A 28 -3.65 2.49 14.75
C ASP A 28 -2.63 1.40 14.45
N PHE A 29 -3.11 0.18 14.22
CA PHE A 29 -2.27 -0.91 13.75
C PHE A 29 -1.66 -0.59 12.38
N VAL A 30 -2.48 -0.15 11.41
CA VAL A 30 -2.05 0.18 10.05
C VAL A 30 -0.96 1.26 10.08
N PHE A 31 -1.22 2.34 10.83
CA PHE A 31 -0.32 3.46 11.00
C PHE A 31 1.02 3.01 11.58
N ASN A 32 1.00 2.29 12.71
CA ASN A 32 2.21 1.81 13.36
C ASN A 32 3.00 0.84 12.48
N HIS A 33 2.33 -0.09 11.80
CA HIS A 33 2.98 -1.07 10.92
C HIS A 33 3.80 -0.40 9.82
N PHE A 34 3.21 0.55 9.11
CA PHE A 34 3.88 1.22 8.00
C PHE A 34 4.91 2.26 8.46
N LEU A 35 4.62 2.99 9.54
CA LEU A 35 5.59 3.92 10.12
C LEU A 35 6.87 3.18 10.55
N ASN A 36 6.73 2.02 11.21
CA ASN A 36 7.88 1.20 11.60
C ASN A 36 8.66 0.67 10.38
N LYS A 37 7.97 0.21 9.33
CA LYS A 37 8.63 -0.24 8.09
C LYS A 37 9.39 0.88 7.39
N ALA A 38 8.80 2.07 7.35
CA ALA A 38 9.45 3.25 6.79
C ALA A 38 10.73 3.59 7.57
N ALA A 39 10.64 3.62 8.89
CA ALA A 39 11.78 3.90 9.76
C ALA A 39 12.89 2.86 9.59
N ALA A 40 12.56 1.58 9.48
CA ALA A 40 13.54 0.53 9.22
C ALA A 40 14.22 0.69 7.85
N THR A 41 13.51 1.20 6.84
CA THR A 41 14.07 1.43 5.49
C THR A 41 14.96 2.68 5.46
N MET A 42 14.62 3.71 6.24
CA MET A 42 15.38 4.96 6.33
C MET A 42 16.53 4.91 7.34
N GLY A 43 16.53 3.93 8.24
CA GLY A 43 17.52 3.78 9.31
C GLY A 43 17.10 4.39 10.65
N SER A 44 16.19 5.37 10.67
CA SER A 44 15.59 5.88 11.91
C SER A 44 14.22 6.51 11.69
N ARG A 45 13.44 6.66 12.77
CA ARG A 45 12.17 7.41 12.77
C ARG A 45 12.35 8.92 12.62
N GLU A 46 13.48 9.46 13.06
CA GLU A 46 13.78 10.90 13.02
C GLU A 46 13.92 11.41 11.58
N GLN A 47 14.23 10.52 10.64
CA GLN A 47 14.25 10.84 9.22
C GLN A 47 12.86 10.96 8.61
N ILE A 48 11.78 10.63 9.34
CA ILE A 48 10.40 10.77 8.88
C ILE A 48 9.85 12.09 9.40
N ARG A 49 9.58 13.02 8.48
CA ARG A 49 9.01 14.33 8.80
C ARG A 49 7.49 14.30 8.87
N TYR A 50 6.86 13.58 7.96
CA TYR A 50 5.41 13.44 7.87
C TYR A 50 5.04 12.04 7.44
N TYR A 51 3.98 11.50 8.03
CA TYR A 51 3.44 10.20 7.70
C TYR A 51 1.91 10.28 7.74
N ASP A 52 1.27 9.78 6.69
CA ASP A 52 -0.18 9.77 6.56
C ASP A 52 -0.67 8.47 5.91
N CYS A 53 -1.85 8.04 6.32
CA CYS A 53 -2.47 6.82 5.87
C CYS A 53 -3.99 6.99 5.77
N MET A 54 -4.52 6.81 4.56
CA MET A 54 -5.95 6.90 4.30
C MET A 54 -6.48 5.60 3.71
N MET A 55 -7.62 5.14 4.20
CA MET A 55 -8.31 4.01 3.58
C MET A 55 -8.94 4.44 2.25
N ILE A 56 -8.67 3.65 1.21
CA ILE A 56 -9.14 3.88 -0.14
C ILE A 56 -10.44 3.12 -0.39
N SER A 57 -11.44 3.83 -0.92
CA SER A 57 -12.71 3.24 -1.32
C SER A 57 -12.51 2.18 -2.40
N ARG A 58 -13.30 1.09 -2.30
CA ARG A 58 -13.35 0.01 -3.29
C ARG A 58 -13.76 0.48 -4.68
N ASN A 59 -14.48 1.60 -4.76
CA ASN A 59 -14.95 2.17 -6.03
C ASN A 59 -13.92 3.12 -6.67
N SER A 60 -12.84 3.46 -5.97
CA SER A 60 -11.84 4.40 -6.47
C SER A 60 -11.04 3.83 -7.65
N PRO A 61 -10.51 4.69 -8.55
CA PRO A 61 -9.57 4.28 -9.59
C PRO A 61 -8.34 3.57 -9.02
N LYS A 62 -7.82 4.04 -7.88
CA LYS A 62 -6.66 3.45 -7.19
C LYS A 62 -6.88 2.01 -6.76
N TRP A 63 -8.09 1.67 -6.33
CA TRP A 63 -8.44 0.29 -6.01
C TRP A 63 -8.40 -0.60 -7.26
N LYS A 64 -8.95 -0.12 -8.38
CA LYS A 64 -8.94 -0.84 -9.66
C LYS A 64 -7.52 -1.02 -10.19
N GLU A 65 -6.69 0.02 -10.14
CA GLU A 65 -5.26 -0.04 -10.49
C GLU A 65 -4.53 -1.11 -9.67
N TYR A 66 -4.73 -1.11 -8.35
CA TYR A 66 -4.13 -2.10 -7.45
C TYR A 66 -4.56 -3.53 -7.81
N GLN A 67 -5.84 -3.76 -8.11
CA GLN A 67 -6.34 -5.07 -8.53
C GLN A 67 -5.70 -5.53 -9.86
N GLN A 68 -5.57 -4.64 -10.84
CA GLN A 68 -4.93 -4.96 -12.11
C GLN A 68 -3.45 -5.29 -11.95
N GLN A 69 -2.71 -4.52 -11.14
CA GLN A 69 -1.29 -4.79 -10.84
C GLN A 69 -1.11 -6.12 -10.12
N GLN A 70 -2.01 -6.46 -9.19
CA GLN A 70 -1.99 -7.77 -8.52
C GLN A 70 -2.29 -8.92 -9.48
N ALA A 71 -3.23 -8.75 -10.41
CA ALA A 71 -3.51 -9.73 -11.45
C ALA A 71 -2.30 -9.95 -12.38
N GLN A 72 -1.61 -8.87 -12.77
CA GLN A 72 -0.39 -8.95 -13.58
C GLN A 72 0.77 -9.64 -12.85
N ARG A 73 0.97 -9.34 -11.56
CA ARG A 73 2.00 -9.99 -10.71
C ARG A 73 1.75 -11.48 -10.49
N ARG A 74 0.49 -11.93 -10.54
CA ARG A 74 0.13 -13.35 -10.47
C ARG A 74 0.42 -14.11 -11.77
N GLY A 75 0.88 -13.43 -12.82
CA GLY A 75 1.19 -14.00 -14.13
C GLY A 75 -0.05 -14.58 -14.83
N PRO A 76 0.03 -14.86 -16.14
CA PRO A 76 -0.97 -15.66 -16.85
C PRO A 76 -0.84 -17.14 -16.43
N GLY A 77 -1.08 -17.45 -15.16
CA GLY A 77 -1.09 -18.80 -14.62
C GLY A 77 -2.51 -19.37 -14.61
N LYS A 78 -2.88 -20.04 -15.70
CA LYS A 78 -4.12 -20.84 -15.94
C LYS A 78 -5.37 -20.06 -16.42
N TYR A 79 -5.31 -19.54 -17.64
CA TYR A 79 -6.51 -19.58 -18.49
C TYR A 79 -6.56 -20.97 -19.16
N ARG A 80 -7.29 -21.92 -18.56
CA ARG A 80 -7.79 -23.08 -19.31
C ARG A 80 -9.12 -22.62 -19.91
N PRO A 81 -9.23 -22.36 -21.23
CA PRO A 81 -10.55 -22.30 -21.82
C PRO A 81 -11.18 -23.69 -21.63
N MET A 82 -12.27 -23.78 -20.88
CA MET A 82 -13.18 -24.91 -21.05
C MET A 82 -13.81 -24.71 -22.43
N ARG A 83 -13.21 -25.33 -23.45
CA ARG A 83 -13.92 -25.61 -24.69
C ARG A 83 -14.78 -26.84 -24.43
N GLY A 84 -16.09 -26.63 -24.46
CA GLY A 84 -17.04 -27.68 -24.85
C GLY A 84 -16.94 -27.97 -26.34
#